data_AF-A0A7X6ZDP6-F1
#
_entry.id   AF-A0A7X6ZDP6-F1
#
_cell.length_a   1.000
_cell.length_b   1.000
_cell.length_c   1.000
_cell.angle_alpha   90.00
_cell.angle_beta   90.00
_cell.angle_gamma   90.00
#
_symmetry.space_group_name_H-M   'P 1'
#
loop_
_entity.id
_entity.type
_entity.pdbx_description
1 polymer ?
#
loop_
_entity_poly.entity_id
_entity_poly.type
_entity_poly.pdbx_seq_one_letter_code
_entity_poly.pdbx_strand_id
1 'polypeptide(L)' 'MYNCQPNHPERCKCPQCDNYRAMLEESIQDEICDAGFYAQIANEAPTDELREIITSIVGDEYGHARLQAS' A
#
# COMPACT_ATOMS: atom_id res chain seq x y z
N MET A 1 -13.51 -3.71 -13.35
CA MET A 1 -12.33 -3.33 -14.15
C MET A 1 -12.73 -2.14 -15.01
N TYR A 2 -12.14 -0.97 -14.77
CA TYR A 2 -12.43 0.24 -15.56
C TYR A 2 -11.60 0.20 -16.85
N ASN A 3 -12.27 0.25 -18.01
CA ASN A 3 -11.65 0.20 -19.33
C ASN A 3 -11.18 1.62 -19.74
N CYS A 4 -9.92 1.97 -19.50
CA CYS A 4 -9.30 3.08 -20.23
C CYS A 4 -8.63 2.51 -21.50
N GLN A 5 -9.19 2.81 -22.68
CA GLN A 5 -8.54 2.46 -23.95
C GLN A 5 -7.50 3.54 -24.32
N PRO A 6 -6.34 3.16 -24.88
CA PRO A 6 -5.19 4.06 -25.02
C PRO A 6 -5.35 5.21 -26.03
N ASN A 7 -6.43 5.29 -26.81
CA ASN A 7 -6.56 6.24 -27.93
C ASN A 7 -7.97 6.87 -28.11
N HIS A 8 -8.67 7.23 -27.03
CA HIS A 8 -9.93 7.97 -27.12
C HIS A 8 -9.76 9.43 -26.64
N PRO A 9 -10.17 10.45 -27.41
CA PRO A 9 -10.07 11.87 -27.01
C PRO A 9 -11.03 12.28 -25.88
N GLU A 10 -11.91 11.38 -25.43
CA GLU A 10 -12.68 11.61 -24.22
C GLU A 10 -11.83 11.17 -23.03
N ARG A 11 -11.41 12.15 -22.22
CA ARG A 11 -10.71 11.92 -20.94
C ARG A 11 -11.34 10.70 -20.26
N CYS A 12 -10.54 9.67 -19.98
CA CYS A 12 -11.01 8.54 -19.20
C CYS A 12 -11.63 9.12 -17.92
N LYS A 13 -12.96 9.11 -17.82
CA LYS A 13 -13.65 9.56 -16.61
C LYS A 13 -13.37 8.50 -15.58
N CYS A 14 -12.25 8.66 -14.90
CA CYS A 14 -11.88 7.93 -13.72
C CYS A 14 -12.49 8.73 -12.57
N PRO A 15 -13.67 8.35 -12.05
CA PRO A 15 -14.28 9.09 -10.95
C PRO A 15 -13.38 9.06 -9.70
N GLN A 16 -12.55 8.01 -9.57
CA GLN A 16 -11.53 7.92 -8.52
C GLN A 16 -10.36 8.89 -8.73
N CYS A 17 -10.17 9.44 -9.92
CA CYS A 17 -9.04 10.32 -10.22
C CYS A 17 -9.29 11.77 -9.80
N ASP A 18 -10.53 12.14 -9.50
CA ASP A 18 -10.86 13.50 -9.03
C ASP A 18 -10.27 13.77 -7.63
N ASN A 19 -10.04 12.72 -6.83
CA ASN A 19 -9.47 12.82 -5.48
C ASN A 19 -8.22 11.94 -5.28
N TYR A 20 -7.50 11.61 -6.36
CA TYR A 20 -6.40 10.64 -6.31
C TYR A 20 -5.31 11.00 -5.29
N ARG A 21 -5.08 12.31 -5.06
CA ARG A 21 -4.08 12.78 -4.09
C ARG A 21 -4.46 12.41 -2.66
N ALA A 22 -5.69 12.71 -2.25
CA ALA A 22 -6.14 12.37 -0.90
C ALA A 22 -6.22 10.84 -0.74
N MET A 23 -6.69 10.11 -1.76
CA MET A 23 -6.70 8.64 -1.73
C MET A 23 -5.28 8.04 -1.64
N LEU A 24 -4.30 8.67 -2.29
CA LEU A 24 -2.90 8.27 -2.20
C LEU A 24 -2.32 8.58 -0.80
N GLU A 25 -2.64 9.73 -0.23
CA GLU A 25 -2.25 10.09 1.13
C GLU A 25 -2.87 9.15 2.17
N GLU A 26 -4.16 8.82 2.04
CA GLU A 26 -4.85 7.82 2.88
C GLU A 26 -4.17 6.46 2.77
N SER A 27 -3.92 5.98 1.55
CA SER A 27 -3.25 4.70 1.34
C SER A 27 -1.86 4.68 1.99
N ILE A 28 -1.04 5.73 1.85
CA ILE A 28 0.28 5.79 2.49
C ILE A 28 0.18 5.69 4.02
N GLN A 29 -0.84 6.29 4.64
CA GLN A 29 -1.04 6.17 6.09
C GLN A 29 -1.49 4.77 6.49
N ASP A 30 -2.32 4.11 5.67
CA ASP A 30 -2.71 2.72 5.88
C ASP A 30 -1.46 1.81 5.86
N GLU A 31 -0.58 1.95 4.87
CA GLU A 31 0.67 1.18 4.77
C GLU A 31 1.58 1.39 6.01
N ILE A 32 1.67 2.62 6.54
CA ILE A 32 2.44 2.91 7.76
C ILE A 32 1.80 2.24 8.99
N CYS A 33 0.47 2.25 9.08
CA CYS A 33 -0.25 1.60 10.17
C CYS A 33 -0.08 0.07 10.11
N ASP A 34 -0.16 -0.51 8.92
CA ASP A 34 0.01 -1.94 8.68
C ASP A 34 1.45 -2.39 9.00
N ALA A 35 2.46 -1.60 8.61
CA ALA A 35 3.84 -1.84 9.02
C ALA A 35 3.98 -1.91 10.56
N GLY A 36 3.34 -0.97 11.28
CA GLY A 36 3.31 -0.97 12.74
C GLY A 36 2.57 -2.17 13.33
N PHE A 37 1.45 -2.57 12.73
CA PHE A 37 0.66 -3.73 13.14
C PHE A 37 1.44 -5.04 12.96
N TYR A 38 2.04 -5.27 11.79
CA TYR A 38 2.85 -6.47 11.55
C TYR A 38 4.10 -6.50 12.42
N ALA A 39 4.69 -5.36 12.78
CA ALA A 39 5.79 -5.31 13.74
C ALA A 39 5.37 -5.82 15.13
N GLN A 40 4.12 -5.54 15.56
CA GLN A 40 3.58 -6.11 16.80
C GLN A 40 3.40 -7.63 16.70
N ILE A 41 2.87 -8.13 15.59
CA ILE A 41 2.73 -9.58 15.36
C ILE A 41 4.10 -10.27 15.35
N ALA A 42 5.13 -9.67 14.75
CA ALA A 42 6.48 -10.21 14.74
C ALA A 42 7.05 -10.40 16.16
N ASN A 43 6.71 -9.50 17.10
CA ASN A 43 7.12 -9.62 18.51
C ASN A 43 6.43 -10.79 19.24
N GLU A 44 5.27 -11.22 18.76
CA GLU A 44 4.47 -12.31 19.32
C GLU A 44 4.69 -13.66 18.61
N ALA A 45 5.53 -13.69 17.56
CA ALA A 45 5.74 -14.87 16.75
C ALA A 45 6.34 -16.04 17.55
N PRO A 46 5.80 -17.27 17.44
CA PRO A 46 6.21 -18.41 18.27
C PRO A 46 7.51 -19.07 17.81
N THR A 47 7.99 -18.74 16.61
CA THR A 47 9.24 -19.26 16.04
C THR A 47 10.01 -18.15 15.34
N ASP A 48 11.32 -18.34 15.23
CA ASP A 48 12.19 -17.40 14.53
C ASP A 48 11.82 -17.31 13.04
N GLU A 49 11.50 -18.43 12.40
CA GLU A 49 11.05 -18.46 11.00
C GLU A 49 9.81 -17.58 10.78
N LEU A 50 8.81 -17.68 11.64
CA LEU A 50 7.61 -16.85 11.55
C LEU A 50 7.93 -15.38 11.83
N ARG A 51 8.80 -15.10 12.81
CA ARG A 51 9.24 -13.73 13.08
C ARG A 51 9.91 -13.09 11.87
N GLU A 52 10.79 -13.82 11.18
CA GLU A 52 11.46 -13.33 9.98
C GLU A 52 10.47 -13.11 8.82
N ILE A 53 9.52 -14.02 8.61
CA ILE A 53 8.46 -13.85 7.59
C ILE A 53 7.61 -12.60 7.88
N ILE A 54 7.19 -12.40 9.12
CA ILE A 54 6.38 -11.24 9.47
C ILE A 54 7.23 -9.95 9.38
N THR A 55 8.50 -10.02 9.77
CA THR A 55 9.43 -8.88 9.62
C THR A 55 9.65 -8.52 8.15
N SER A 56 9.66 -9.49 7.22
CA SER A 56 9.72 -9.16 5.79
C SER A 56 8.46 -8.44 5.31
N ILE A 57 7.28 -8.79 5.82
CA ILE A 57 6.01 -8.10 5.52
C ILE A 57 6.08 -6.64 6.00
N VAL A 58 6.62 -6.39 7.21
CA VAL A 58 6.85 -5.01 7.69
C VAL A 58 7.72 -4.21 6.69
N GLY A 59 8.74 -4.86 6.13
CA GLY A 59 9.60 -4.28 5.10
C GLY A 59 8.86 -3.95 3.81
N ASP A 60 7.92 -4.80 3.39
CA ASP A 60 7.07 -4.59 2.21
C ASP A 60 6.15 -3.38 2.40
N GLU A 61 5.46 -3.25 3.54
CA GLU A 61 4.55 -2.10 3.78
C GLU A 61 5.32 -0.77 3.90
N TYR A 62 6.50 -0.78 4.53
CA TYR A 62 7.39 0.40 4.47
C TYR A 62 7.87 0.68 3.03
N GLY A 63 8.05 -0.36 2.22
CA GLY A 63 8.37 -0.26 0.81
C GLY A 63 7.25 0.41 0.02
N HIS A 64 6.01 -0.01 0.24
CA HIS A 64 4.80 0.59 -0.34
C HIS A 64 4.73 2.07 0.04
N ALA A 65 4.70 2.39 1.34
CA ALA A 65 4.61 3.77 1.83
C ALA A 65 5.69 4.70 1.25
N ARG A 66 6.92 4.19 1.09
CA ARG A 66 8.04 4.97 0.53
C ARG A 66 7.92 5.23 -0.96
N LEU A 67 7.39 4.28 -1.73
CA LEU A 67 7.47 4.29 -3.20
C LEU A 67 6.17 4.72 -3.89
N GLN A 68 5.03 4.66 -3.19
CA GLN A 68 3.71 4.92 -3.79
C GLN A 68 3.54 6.35 -4.34
N ALA A 69 4.29 7.32 -3.79
CA ALA A 69 4.30 8.72 -4.22
C ALA A 69 5.64 9.18 -4.82
N SER A 70 6.53 8.24 -5.19
CA SER A 70 7.87 8.54 -5.72
C SER A 70 7.92 8.80 -7.23
#